data_AF-A0A2P2E0S6-F1
#
_entry.id   AF-A0A2P2E0S6-F1
#
_cell.length_a   1.000
_cell.length_b   1.000
_cell.length_c   1.000
_cell.angle_alpha   90.00
_cell.angle_beta   90.00
_cell.angle_gamma   90.00
#
_symmetry.space_group_name_H-M   'P 1'
#
loop_
_entity.id
_entity.type
_entity.pdbx_description
1 polymer ?
#
loop_
_entity_poly.entity_id
_entity_poly.type
_entity_poly.pdbx_seq_one_letter_code
_entity_poly.pdbx_strand_id
1 'polypeptide(L)'
;MPMETFTYSYAVLEVKATLDEKTLKLKQGLRNYELNLHEILYFYFGPMPSGQFDELVILTQSQNGKQKTYRFNCTSSEVGMQNLVARLAEKKPSADLRNVPRSEAFQKLKTFDTSKVTLFAVPIVVSLVLSIFLAPMFVHGLDKGSKTIKANELTNPHLLGTRNLILQGSILSECLEEKTTRKGRTTTKFFCPLVDESWESGSPIHILAQIDDIPEEEFNALFERTEFKGVLRNVLWEGPSSSTKDFFEKEYGASFTEEVYQFEVDGDASLDLIIALAILGIALLILLGITFFMYKRSF
;
A
#
# COMPACT_ATOMS: atom_id res chain seq x y z
N MET A 1 -5.91 29.05 -40.94
CA MET A 1 -5.68 30.07 -39.91
C MET A 1 -4.39 29.73 -39.16
N PRO A 2 -3.71 30.70 -38.53
CA PRO A 2 -2.50 30.43 -37.74
C PRO A 2 -2.79 29.48 -36.57
N MET A 3 -1.79 28.72 -36.17
CA MET A 3 -1.83 27.85 -34.99
C MET A 3 -1.88 28.73 -33.72
N GLU A 4 -2.93 28.60 -32.93
CA GLU A 4 -3.08 29.31 -31.66
C GLU A 4 -2.42 28.51 -30.54
N THR A 5 -1.77 29.19 -29.59
CA THR A 5 -1.08 28.57 -28.45
C THR A 5 -1.70 29.04 -27.15
N PHE A 6 -1.94 28.10 -26.24
CA PHE A 6 -2.51 28.32 -24.91
C PHE A 6 -1.59 27.71 -23.86
N THR A 7 -1.43 28.39 -22.75
CA THR A 7 -0.63 27.94 -21.61
C THR A 7 -1.47 28.05 -20.35
N TYR A 8 -1.51 26.99 -19.55
CA TYR A 8 -2.24 26.95 -18.28
C TYR A 8 -1.54 26.04 -17.27
N SER A 9 -1.86 26.22 -15.99
CA SER A 9 -1.28 25.40 -14.92
C SER A 9 -2.11 24.16 -14.60
N TYR A 10 -1.43 23.06 -14.24
CA TYR A 10 -2.03 21.90 -13.59
C TYR A 10 -1.13 21.47 -12.43
N ALA A 11 -1.58 21.74 -11.20
CA ALA A 11 -0.74 21.61 -10.00
C ALA A 11 0.56 22.43 -10.15
N VAL A 12 1.72 21.78 -10.18
CA VAL A 12 3.03 22.45 -10.36
C VAL A 12 3.53 22.45 -11.81
N LEU A 13 2.76 21.88 -12.74
CA LEU A 13 3.17 21.72 -14.13
C LEU A 13 2.53 22.78 -15.01
N GLU A 14 3.35 23.44 -15.82
CA GLU A 14 2.88 24.24 -16.94
C GLU A 14 2.51 23.31 -18.10
N VAL A 15 1.31 23.51 -18.65
CA VAL A 15 0.77 22.73 -19.76
C VAL A 15 0.61 23.65 -20.96
N LYS A 16 1.19 23.24 -22.10
CA LYS A 16 1.07 23.94 -23.37
C LYS A 16 0.14 23.17 -24.30
N ALA A 17 -0.84 23.89 -24.85
CA ALA A 17 -1.75 23.40 -25.85
C ALA A 17 -1.65 24.24 -27.12
N THR A 18 -1.83 23.62 -28.28
CA THR A 18 -1.96 24.32 -29.56
C THR A 18 -3.21 23.85 -30.27
N LEU A 19 -3.96 24.79 -30.84
CA LEU A 19 -5.19 24.53 -31.57
C LEU A 19 -5.10 25.20 -32.94
N ASP A 20 -5.34 24.42 -33.99
CA ASP A 20 -5.49 24.92 -35.36
C ASP A 20 -6.86 24.52 -35.94
N GLU A 21 -7.03 24.59 -37.27
CA GLU A 21 -8.30 24.24 -37.94
C GLU A 21 -8.64 22.75 -37.91
N LYS A 22 -7.65 21.87 -37.71
CA LYS A 22 -7.81 20.42 -37.83
C LYS A 22 -7.41 19.68 -36.57
N THR A 23 -6.51 20.23 -35.77
CA THR A 23 -5.86 19.52 -34.69
C THR A 23 -5.83 20.33 -33.40
N LEU A 24 -6.03 19.60 -32.30
CA LEU A 24 -5.76 20.03 -30.95
C LEU A 24 -4.58 19.19 -30.43
N LYS A 25 -3.46 19.85 -30.14
CA LYS A 25 -2.29 19.20 -29.54
C LYS A 25 -2.14 19.67 -28.10
N LEU A 26 -1.93 18.74 -27.16
CA LEU A 26 -1.64 19.05 -25.77
C LEU A 26 -0.43 18.26 -25.28
N LYS A 27 0.44 18.92 -24.53
CA LYS A 27 1.54 18.24 -23.82
C LYS A 27 1.32 18.37 -22.32
N GLN A 28 0.94 17.28 -21.66
CA GLN A 28 0.74 17.23 -20.21
C GLN A 28 1.73 16.24 -19.59
N GLY A 29 2.73 16.77 -18.88
CA GLY A 29 3.86 15.98 -18.37
C GLY A 29 4.65 15.33 -19.51
N LEU A 30 4.83 14.00 -19.44
CA LEU A 30 5.54 13.22 -20.46
C LEU A 30 4.65 12.80 -21.64
N ARG A 31 3.34 13.07 -21.60
CA ARG A 31 2.39 12.63 -22.63
C ARG A 31 2.11 13.75 -23.62
N ASN A 32 2.22 13.41 -24.91
CA ASN A 32 1.76 14.26 -26.00
C ASN A 32 0.45 13.68 -26.54
N TYR A 33 -0.54 14.54 -26.71
CA TYR A 33 -1.83 14.21 -27.28
C TYR A 33 -2.00 15.02 -28.56
N GLU A 34 -2.50 14.38 -29.60
CA GLU A 34 -2.89 15.02 -30.86
C GLU A 34 -4.26 14.49 -31.24
N LEU A 35 -5.25 15.37 -31.27
CA LEU A 35 -6.64 15.06 -31.51
C LEU A 35 -7.09 15.75 -32.79
N ASN A 36 -7.67 15.00 -33.72
CA ASN A 36 -8.30 15.58 -34.89
C ASN A 36 -9.66 16.17 -34.49
N LEU A 37 -9.89 17.45 -34.77
CA LEU A 37 -11.13 18.14 -34.46
C LEU A 37 -12.33 17.46 -35.15
N HIS A 38 -12.16 16.89 -36.34
CA HIS A 38 -13.22 16.16 -37.03
C HIS A 38 -13.67 14.91 -36.28
N GLU A 39 -12.79 14.30 -35.49
CA GLU A 39 -13.09 13.10 -34.70
C GLU A 39 -13.73 13.42 -33.35
N ILE A 40 -13.73 14.69 -32.91
CA ILE A 40 -14.38 15.08 -31.66
C ILE A 40 -15.90 15.00 -31.82
N LEU A 41 -16.52 14.11 -31.04
CA LEU A 41 -17.98 13.97 -30.95
C LEU A 41 -18.56 14.96 -29.94
N TYR A 42 -17.99 14.98 -28.74
CA TYR A 42 -18.45 15.82 -27.63
C TYR A 42 -17.27 16.26 -26.78
N PHE A 43 -17.39 17.41 -26.13
CA PHE A 43 -16.51 17.81 -25.05
C PHE A 43 -17.29 18.52 -23.93
N TYR A 44 -16.80 18.38 -22.71
CA TYR A 44 -17.30 19.08 -21.54
C TYR A 44 -16.14 19.76 -20.83
N PHE A 45 -16.37 20.97 -20.34
CA PHE A 45 -15.45 21.66 -19.45
C PHE A 45 -16.21 22.20 -18.25
N GLY A 46 -15.71 21.92 -17.06
CA GLY A 46 -16.31 22.42 -15.83
C GLY A 46 -15.54 22.00 -14.60
N PRO A 47 -15.94 22.49 -13.42
CA PRO A 47 -15.27 22.20 -12.16
C PRO A 47 -15.40 20.70 -11.82
N MET A 48 -14.32 20.14 -11.28
CA MET A 48 -14.40 18.86 -10.58
C MET A 48 -15.12 19.05 -9.24
N PRO A 49 -15.78 18.02 -8.68
CA PRO A 49 -16.52 18.17 -7.42
C PRO A 49 -15.68 18.62 -6.21
N SER A 50 -14.35 18.42 -6.24
CA SER A 50 -13.45 18.96 -5.21
C SER A 50 -13.35 20.49 -5.23
N GLY A 51 -13.68 21.12 -6.35
CA GLY A 51 -13.55 22.57 -6.59
C GLY A 51 -12.11 23.06 -6.76
N GLN A 52 -11.11 22.19 -6.66
CA GLN A 52 -9.69 22.58 -6.78
C GLN A 52 -9.20 22.64 -8.23
N PHE A 53 -9.86 21.90 -9.12
CA PHE A 53 -9.46 21.75 -10.51
C PHE A 53 -10.67 21.86 -11.42
N ASP A 54 -10.45 22.36 -12.63
CA ASP A 54 -11.39 22.22 -13.73
C ASP A 54 -10.91 21.09 -14.66
N GLU A 55 -11.86 20.40 -15.28
CA GLU A 55 -11.61 19.24 -16.13
C GLU A 55 -12.22 19.46 -17.52
N LEU A 56 -11.39 19.32 -18.56
CA LEU A 56 -11.80 19.19 -19.95
C LEU A 56 -11.85 17.70 -20.32
N VAL A 57 -13.03 17.21 -20.64
CA VAL A 57 -13.26 15.83 -21.11
C VAL A 57 -13.65 15.86 -22.58
N ILE A 58 -12.96 15.11 -23.43
CA ILE A 58 -13.20 15.05 -24.87
C ILE A 58 -13.47 13.61 -25.28
N LEU A 59 -14.62 13.34 -25.90
CA LEU A 59 -14.91 12.08 -26.57
C LEU A 59 -14.60 12.20 -28.06
N THR A 60 -13.74 11.31 -28.55
CA THR A 60 -13.42 11.18 -29.98
C THR A 60 -13.96 9.88 -30.54
N GLN A 61 -14.22 9.86 -31.85
CA GLN A 61 -14.49 8.67 -32.63
C GLN A 61 -13.65 8.68 -33.90
N SER A 62 -12.74 7.72 -34.00
CA SER A 62 -11.93 7.55 -35.20
C SER A 62 -12.74 6.97 -36.36
N GLN A 63 -12.18 7.00 -37.57
CA GLN A 63 -12.85 6.53 -38.79
C GLN A 63 -13.31 5.07 -38.76
N ASN A 64 -12.65 4.21 -37.97
CA ASN A 64 -13.04 2.81 -37.79
C ASN A 64 -14.17 2.63 -36.74
N GLY A 65 -14.75 3.72 -36.25
CA GLY A 65 -15.81 3.72 -35.25
C GLY A 65 -15.34 3.61 -33.81
N LYS A 66 -14.04 3.38 -33.55
CA LYS A 66 -13.49 3.26 -32.19
C LYS A 66 -13.58 4.60 -31.46
N GLN A 67 -14.21 4.57 -30.29
CA GLN A 67 -14.38 5.72 -29.42
C GLN A 67 -13.27 5.76 -28.36
N LYS A 68 -12.80 6.97 -28.03
CA LYS A 68 -11.81 7.19 -26.96
C LYS A 68 -12.06 8.51 -26.25
N THR A 69 -12.03 8.45 -24.92
CA THR A 69 -12.17 9.62 -24.04
C THR A 69 -10.80 10.11 -23.59
N TYR A 70 -10.59 11.42 -23.67
CA TYR A 70 -9.42 12.13 -23.17
C TYR A 70 -9.85 13.05 -22.02
N ARG A 71 -8.99 13.19 -21.01
CA ARG A 71 -9.22 14.04 -19.85
C ARG A 71 -8.00 14.91 -19.63
N PHE A 72 -8.22 16.21 -19.54
CA PHE A 72 -7.21 17.20 -19.26
C PHE A 72 -7.68 18.02 -18.06
N ASN A 73 -6.78 18.22 -17.10
CA ASN A 73 -7.09 18.97 -15.88
C ASN A 73 -6.28 20.26 -15.88
N CYS A 74 -6.82 21.30 -15.26
CA CYS A 74 -6.10 22.52 -14.92
C CYS A 74 -6.47 22.95 -13.50
N THR A 75 -5.67 23.83 -12.90
CA THR A 75 -6.06 24.53 -11.68
C THR A 75 -7.40 25.25 -11.92
N SER A 76 -8.24 25.34 -10.89
CA SER A 76 -9.55 25.99 -11.03
C SER A 76 -9.41 27.42 -11.56
N SER A 77 -10.27 27.80 -12.51
CA SER A 77 -10.33 29.14 -13.09
C SER A 77 -9.09 29.59 -13.90
N GLU A 78 -8.31 28.63 -14.40
CA GLU A 78 -7.15 28.92 -15.27
C GLU A 78 -7.57 29.52 -16.62
N VAL A 79 -7.19 30.78 -16.84
CA VAL A 79 -7.55 31.58 -18.02
C VAL A 79 -7.10 30.91 -19.33
N GLY A 80 -5.91 30.30 -19.34
CA GLY A 80 -5.39 29.64 -20.54
C GLY A 80 -6.24 28.46 -21.00
N MET A 81 -6.74 27.65 -20.05
CA MET A 81 -7.66 26.55 -20.36
C MET A 81 -9.03 27.09 -20.77
N GLN A 82 -9.56 28.10 -20.07
CA GLN A 82 -10.83 28.73 -20.43
C GLN A 82 -10.82 29.28 -21.87
N ASN A 83 -9.73 29.95 -22.27
CA ASN A 83 -9.54 30.45 -23.62
C ASN A 83 -9.43 29.32 -24.65
N LEU A 84 -8.67 28.26 -24.34
CA LEU A 84 -8.57 27.08 -25.20
C LEU A 84 -9.95 26.48 -25.45
N VAL A 85 -10.73 26.29 -24.40
CA VAL A 85 -12.06 25.69 -24.47
C VAL A 85 -13.06 26.59 -25.20
N ALA A 86 -12.99 27.91 -25.00
CA ALA A 86 -13.80 28.87 -25.75
C ALA A 86 -13.52 28.77 -27.25
N ARG A 87 -12.24 28.71 -27.65
CA ARG A 87 -11.84 28.52 -29.05
C ARG A 87 -12.24 27.16 -29.60
N LEU A 88 -12.14 26.10 -28.80
CA LEU A 88 -12.62 24.78 -29.19
C LEU A 88 -14.13 24.80 -29.46
N ALA A 89 -14.91 25.50 -28.63
CA ALA A 89 -16.35 25.66 -28.81
C ALA A 89 -16.71 26.48 -30.05
N GLU A 90 -15.96 27.52 -30.38
CA GLU A 90 -16.14 28.26 -31.64
C GLU A 90 -15.92 27.36 -32.87
N LYS A 91 -14.88 26.50 -32.83
CA LYS A 91 -14.57 25.58 -33.93
C LYS A 91 -15.51 24.36 -33.99
N LYS A 92 -16.06 23.94 -32.85
CA LYS A 92 -16.91 22.73 -32.70
C LYS A 92 -18.15 22.99 -31.85
N PRO A 93 -19.06 23.90 -32.27
CA PRO A 93 -20.21 24.29 -31.44
C PRO A 93 -21.19 23.14 -31.20
N SER A 94 -21.34 22.21 -32.15
CA SER A 94 -22.24 21.06 -31.99
C SER A 94 -21.76 20.02 -30.98
N ALA A 95 -20.47 20.05 -30.62
CA ALA A 95 -19.85 19.13 -29.67
C ALA A 95 -19.80 19.68 -28.23
N ASP A 96 -20.09 20.97 -28.04
CA ASP A 96 -19.95 21.66 -26.75
C ASP A 96 -21.05 21.28 -25.76
N LEU A 97 -20.66 20.66 -24.64
CA LEU A 97 -21.56 20.28 -23.55
C LEU A 97 -21.41 21.15 -22.30
N ARG A 98 -20.69 22.28 -22.33
CA ARG A 98 -20.46 23.13 -21.15
C ARG A 98 -21.73 23.63 -20.46
N ASN A 99 -22.77 23.86 -21.24
CA ASN A 99 -24.06 24.36 -20.74
C ASN A 99 -25.01 23.24 -20.28
N VAL A 100 -24.53 22.00 -20.25
CA VAL A 100 -25.29 20.83 -19.84
C VAL A 100 -24.85 20.41 -18.42
N PRO A 101 -25.77 19.97 -17.53
CA PRO A 101 -25.38 19.44 -16.23
C PRO A 101 -24.31 18.34 -16.35
N ARG A 102 -23.31 18.35 -15.45
CA ARG A 102 -22.15 17.42 -15.49
C ARG A 102 -22.57 15.96 -15.64
N SER A 103 -23.60 15.53 -14.90
CA SER A 103 -24.12 14.16 -14.97
C SER A 103 -24.60 13.77 -16.38
N GLU A 104 -25.37 14.65 -17.03
CA GLU A 104 -25.86 14.42 -18.40
C GLU A 104 -24.72 14.53 -19.42
N ALA A 105 -23.79 15.48 -19.24
CA ALA A 105 -22.61 15.60 -20.10
C ALA A 105 -21.77 14.30 -20.08
N PHE A 106 -21.57 13.71 -18.90
CA PHE A 106 -20.81 12.47 -18.72
C PHE A 106 -21.51 11.24 -19.33
N GLN A 107 -22.84 11.21 -19.31
CA GLN A 107 -23.62 10.20 -20.04
C GLN A 107 -23.41 10.31 -21.55
N LYS A 108 -23.46 11.53 -22.12
CA LYS A 108 -23.19 11.77 -23.56
C LYS A 108 -21.74 11.43 -23.93
N LEU A 109 -20.79 11.74 -23.05
CA LEU A 109 -19.37 11.39 -23.20
C LEU A 109 -19.09 9.89 -22.98
N LYS A 110 -20.09 9.09 -22.59
CA LYS A 110 -19.98 7.66 -22.24
C LYS A 110 -18.84 7.38 -21.27
N THR A 111 -18.70 8.22 -20.25
CA THR A 111 -17.61 8.13 -19.28
C THR A 111 -18.11 8.28 -17.86
N PHE A 112 -17.47 7.58 -16.92
CA PHE A 112 -17.83 7.66 -15.51
C PHE A 112 -17.32 8.96 -14.89
N ASP A 113 -18.02 9.49 -13.90
CA ASP A 113 -17.44 10.55 -13.08
C ASP A 113 -16.36 9.94 -12.19
N THR A 114 -15.10 10.09 -12.61
CA THR A 114 -13.93 9.53 -11.92
C THR A 114 -13.85 10.02 -10.48
N SER A 115 -14.35 11.22 -10.19
CA SER A 115 -14.43 11.73 -8.83
C SER A 115 -15.30 10.85 -7.91
N LYS A 116 -16.47 10.40 -8.40
CA LYS A 116 -17.36 9.47 -7.69
C LYS A 116 -16.72 8.10 -7.54
N VAL A 117 -16.10 7.59 -8.60
CA VAL A 117 -15.46 6.27 -8.56
C VAL A 117 -14.30 6.27 -7.56
N THR A 118 -13.41 7.26 -7.63
CA THR A 118 -12.27 7.41 -6.72
C THR A 118 -12.72 7.55 -5.26
N LEU A 119 -13.80 8.28 -5.01
CA LEU A 119 -14.36 8.46 -3.66
C LEU A 119 -14.66 7.13 -2.95
N PHE A 120 -15.14 6.12 -3.67
CA PHE A 120 -15.43 4.80 -3.10
C PHE A 120 -14.29 3.79 -3.32
N ALA A 121 -13.58 3.86 -4.45
CA ALA A 121 -12.52 2.92 -4.79
C ALA A 121 -11.30 3.07 -3.89
N VAL A 122 -10.90 4.30 -3.53
CA VAL A 122 -9.72 4.54 -2.70
C VAL A 122 -9.86 3.90 -1.31
N PRO A 123 -10.95 4.11 -0.55
CA PRO A 123 -11.18 3.41 0.71
C PRO A 123 -11.06 1.89 0.57
N ILE A 124 -11.71 1.30 -0.44
CA ILE A 124 -11.71 -0.15 -0.65
C ILE A 124 -10.30 -0.68 -0.91
N VAL A 125 -9.55 -0.03 -1.80
CA VAL A 125 -8.18 -0.43 -2.14
C VAL A 125 -7.27 -0.29 -0.92
N VAL A 126 -7.35 0.82 -0.18
CA VAL A 126 -6.55 1.03 1.03
C VAL A 126 -6.86 -0.02 2.10
N SER A 127 -8.15 -0.30 2.34
CA SER A 127 -8.56 -1.34 3.29
C SER A 127 -8.09 -2.73 2.88
N LEU A 128 -8.13 -3.05 1.58
CA LEU A 128 -7.63 -4.33 1.07
C LEU A 128 -6.12 -4.47 1.27
N VAL A 129 -5.36 -3.44 0.88
CA VAL A 129 -3.90 -3.42 1.06
C VAL A 129 -3.54 -3.55 2.54
N LEU A 130 -4.21 -2.79 3.42
CA LEU A 130 -4.00 -2.87 4.86
C LEU A 130 -4.35 -4.26 5.41
N SER A 131 -5.43 -4.88 4.93
CA SER A 131 -5.82 -6.23 5.34
C SER A 131 -4.79 -7.28 4.94
N ILE A 132 -4.19 -7.13 3.75
CA ILE A 132 -3.06 -7.98 3.34
C ILE A 132 -1.92 -7.78 4.34
N PHE A 133 -1.46 -6.55 4.58
CA PHE A 133 -0.38 -6.22 5.52
C PHE A 133 -0.63 -6.66 6.97
N LEU A 134 -1.88 -6.87 7.38
CA LEU A 134 -2.24 -7.35 8.72
C LEU A 134 -2.57 -8.85 8.75
N ALA A 135 -2.53 -9.54 7.61
CA ALA A 135 -2.88 -10.95 7.50
C ALA A 135 -2.08 -11.85 8.46
N PRO A 136 -0.76 -11.67 8.69
CA PRO A 136 -0.02 -12.47 9.67
C PRO A 136 -0.65 -12.42 11.06
N MET A 137 -1.02 -11.22 11.51
CA MET A 137 -1.65 -10.98 12.82
C MET A 137 -3.03 -11.65 12.92
N PHE A 138 -3.82 -11.65 11.84
CA PHE A 138 -5.08 -12.38 11.80
C PHE A 138 -4.87 -13.90 11.88
N VAL A 139 -3.89 -14.44 11.15
CA VAL A 139 -3.60 -15.88 11.14
C VAL A 139 -3.16 -16.36 12.51
N HIS A 140 -2.23 -15.65 13.17
CA HIS A 140 -1.83 -15.95 14.55
C HIS A 140 -2.99 -15.79 15.53
N GLY A 141 -3.71 -14.67 15.44
CA GLY A 141 -4.81 -14.35 16.33
C GLY A 141 -5.98 -15.33 16.31
N LEU A 142 -6.24 -15.93 15.16
CA LEU A 142 -7.27 -16.96 14.98
C LEU A 142 -6.77 -18.36 15.34
N ASP A 143 -5.46 -18.56 15.45
CA ASP A 143 -4.88 -19.82 15.92
C ASP A 143 -5.05 -19.96 17.43
N LYS A 144 -5.93 -20.88 17.84
CA LYS A 144 -6.18 -21.22 19.25
C LYS A 144 -5.54 -22.54 19.67
N GLY A 145 -4.76 -23.16 18.79
CA GLY A 145 -4.04 -24.38 19.10
C GLY A 145 -2.89 -24.13 20.08
N SER A 146 -2.29 -25.22 20.55
CA SER A 146 -1.00 -25.22 21.26
C SER A 146 -0.38 -26.59 21.08
N LYS A 147 0.93 -26.65 20.82
CA LYS A 147 1.65 -27.92 20.64
C LYS A 147 3.06 -27.87 21.21
N THR A 148 3.44 -28.89 21.98
CA THR A 148 4.83 -29.09 22.41
C THR A 148 5.60 -29.86 21.35
N ILE A 149 6.76 -29.36 20.96
CA ILE A 149 7.66 -30.01 19.99
C ILE A 149 9.12 -29.76 20.38
N LYS A 150 10.04 -30.58 19.84
CA LYS A 150 11.47 -30.28 19.91
C LYS A 150 11.88 -29.29 18.81
N ALA A 151 12.94 -28.52 19.05
CA ALA A 151 13.44 -27.54 18.09
C ALA A 151 13.77 -28.16 16.70
N ASN A 152 14.27 -29.39 16.64
CA ASN A 152 14.55 -30.09 15.36
C ASN A 152 13.30 -30.60 14.61
N GLU A 153 12.11 -30.59 15.23
CA GLU A 153 10.86 -30.99 14.56
C GLU A 153 10.29 -29.87 13.67
N LEU A 154 10.88 -28.67 13.70
CA LEU A 154 10.48 -27.51 12.88
C LEU A 154 10.88 -27.59 11.41
N THR A 155 11.28 -28.76 10.91
CA THR A 155 11.64 -28.96 9.49
C THR A 155 10.46 -28.82 8.52
N ASN A 156 9.22 -28.95 8.99
CA ASN A 156 8.02 -28.69 8.19
C ASN A 156 6.88 -28.11 9.05
N PRO A 157 6.89 -26.80 9.31
CA PRO A 157 5.97 -26.17 10.26
C PRO A 157 4.51 -26.23 9.81
N HIS A 158 4.23 -26.40 8.51
CA HIS A 158 2.86 -26.52 8.00
C HIS A 158 2.14 -27.78 8.52
N LEU A 159 2.87 -28.81 8.92
CA LEU A 159 2.32 -30.05 9.46
C LEU A 159 1.97 -29.95 10.96
N LEU A 160 2.37 -28.87 11.64
CA LEU A 160 2.14 -28.72 13.08
C LEU A 160 0.68 -28.41 13.43
N GLY A 161 -0.08 -27.84 12.49
CA GLY A 161 -1.49 -27.47 12.68
C GLY A 161 -1.73 -26.27 13.59
N THR A 162 -0.68 -25.76 14.24
CA THR A 162 -0.68 -24.54 15.06
C THR A 162 0.70 -23.88 15.05
N ARG A 163 0.73 -22.58 15.34
CA ARG A 163 1.92 -21.73 15.48
C ARG A 163 2.19 -21.35 16.94
N ASN A 164 1.25 -21.61 17.84
CA ASN A 164 1.49 -21.47 19.26
C ASN A 164 2.20 -22.74 19.75
N LEU A 165 3.48 -22.61 20.10
CA LEU A 165 4.32 -23.76 20.39
C LEU A 165 4.93 -23.66 21.79
N ILE A 166 5.23 -24.83 22.35
CA ILE A 166 6.17 -25.00 23.46
C ILE A 166 7.37 -25.73 22.88
N LEU A 167 8.46 -25.02 22.64
CA LEU A 167 9.68 -25.56 22.06
C LEU A 167 10.60 -26.10 23.15
N GLN A 168 11.01 -27.36 23.00
CA GLN A 168 12.04 -27.97 23.83
C GLN A 168 13.42 -27.78 23.18
N GLY A 169 14.37 -27.26 23.93
CA GLY A 169 15.72 -26.95 23.44
C GLY A 169 16.50 -26.05 24.40
N SER A 170 17.53 -25.38 23.88
CA SER A 170 18.37 -24.46 24.64
C SER A 170 18.70 -23.23 23.81
N ILE A 171 18.74 -22.07 24.45
CA ILE A 171 19.16 -20.81 23.82
C ILE A 171 20.69 -20.69 23.94
N LEU A 172 21.34 -20.31 22.84
CA LEU A 172 22.77 -20.01 22.82
C LEU A 172 23.07 -18.58 23.30
N SER A 173 24.21 -18.38 23.95
CA SER A 173 24.64 -17.09 24.52
C SER A 173 24.94 -16.01 23.49
N GLU A 174 25.24 -16.41 22.26
CA GLU A 174 25.46 -15.54 21.12
C GLU A 174 24.12 -14.92 20.72
N CYS A 175 23.84 -13.71 21.22
CA CYS A 175 22.62 -12.99 20.89
C CYS A 175 22.94 -11.68 20.16
N LEU A 176 22.03 -11.25 19.29
CA LEU A 176 21.98 -9.91 18.73
C LEU A 176 21.04 -9.06 19.60
N GLU A 177 21.53 -7.93 20.10
CA GLU A 177 20.73 -6.93 20.79
C GLU A 177 20.35 -5.78 19.84
N GLU A 178 19.04 -5.56 19.66
CA GLU A 178 18.49 -4.42 18.92
C GLU A 178 17.82 -3.44 19.87
N LYS A 179 18.31 -2.20 19.91
CA LYS A 179 17.76 -1.12 20.73
C LYS A 179 17.00 -0.12 19.87
N THR A 180 15.74 0.14 20.20
CA THR A 180 14.92 1.18 19.58
C THR A 180 14.58 2.26 20.59
N THR A 181 15.03 3.50 20.35
CA THR A 181 14.71 4.66 21.20
C THR A 181 13.68 5.57 20.53
N ARG A 182 12.52 5.75 21.16
CA ARG A 182 11.46 6.65 20.70
C ARG A 182 10.92 7.50 21.84
N LYS A 183 10.98 8.82 21.68
CA LYS A 183 10.45 9.81 22.66
C LYS A 183 10.92 9.55 24.10
N GLY A 184 12.19 9.22 24.28
CA GLY A 184 12.78 8.99 25.61
C GLY A 184 12.55 7.60 26.20
N ARG A 185 11.80 6.71 25.52
CA ARG A 185 11.70 5.29 25.88
C ARG A 185 12.60 4.49 24.96
N THR A 186 13.48 3.67 25.53
CA THR A 186 14.25 2.66 24.81
C THR A 186 13.59 1.31 25.06
N THR A 187 13.34 0.55 23.99
CA THR A 187 12.93 -0.84 24.05
C THR A 187 14.04 -1.69 23.46
N THR A 188 14.35 -2.80 24.11
CA THR A 188 15.36 -3.73 23.64
C THR A 188 14.69 -4.98 23.10
N LYS A 189 15.25 -5.54 22.03
CA LYS A 189 14.91 -6.87 21.51
C LYS A 189 16.17 -7.69 21.41
N PHE A 190 16.09 -8.95 21.77
CA PHE A 190 17.17 -9.91 21.60
C PHE A 190 16.77 -10.95 20.57
N PHE A 191 17.70 -11.28 19.68
CA PHE A 191 17.60 -12.47 18.84
C PHE A 191 18.68 -13.42 19.31
N CYS A 192 18.32 -14.66 19.64
CA CYS A 192 19.28 -15.68 20.07
C CYS A 192 18.99 -16.99 19.33
N PRO A 193 20.00 -17.75 18.90
CA PRO A 193 19.80 -19.09 18.36
C PRO A 193 19.11 -19.99 19.39
N LEU A 194 18.05 -20.66 18.96
CA LEU A 194 17.39 -21.72 19.73
C LEU A 194 17.67 -23.05 19.05
N VAL A 195 18.34 -23.93 19.77
CA VAL A 195 18.81 -25.22 19.24
C VAL A 195 18.28 -26.38 20.07
N ASP A 196 18.27 -27.58 19.50
CA ASP A 196 17.96 -28.80 20.26
C ASP A 196 19.18 -29.34 21.01
N GLU A 197 18.96 -30.31 21.90
CA GLU A 197 20.01 -30.92 22.75
C GLU A 197 21.10 -31.65 21.96
N SER A 198 20.84 -32.04 20.70
CA SER A 198 21.81 -32.71 19.83
C SER A 198 22.59 -31.76 18.93
N TRP A 199 22.36 -30.46 19.04
CA TRP A 199 23.10 -29.46 18.27
C TRP A 199 24.55 -29.34 18.75
N GLU A 200 25.48 -29.35 17.80
CA GLU A 200 26.91 -29.15 18.03
C GLU A 200 27.40 -27.89 17.33
N SER A 201 28.46 -27.26 17.85
CA SER A 201 29.07 -26.08 17.25
C SER A 201 29.42 -26.31 15.77
N GLY A 202 29.01 -25.38 14.91
CA GLY A 202 29.15 -25.48 13.45
C GLY A 202 27.95 -26.12 12.74
N SER A 203 27.05 -26.77 13.48
CA SER A 203 25.78 -27.27 12.92
C SER A 203 24.85 -26.11 12.54
N PRO A 204 24.08 -26.24 11.44
CA PRO A 204 23.16 -25.19 11.03
C PRO A 204 22.10 -24.85 12.08
N ILE A 205 21.82 -23.57 12.23
CA ILE A 205 20.73 -23.04 13.06
C ILE A 205 19.44 -22.99 12.24
N HIS A 206 18.36 -23.47 12.85
CA HIS A 206 17.02 -23.51 12.25
C HIS A 206 16.08 -22.43 12.82
N ILE A 207 16.33 -21.97 14.04
CA ILE A 207 15.41 -21.10 14.78
C ILE A 207 16.19 -19.96 15.43
N LEU A 208 15.67 -18.74 15.26
CA LEU A 208 16.05 -17.58 16.04
C LEU A 208 14.91 -17.23 17.00
N ALA A 209 15.18 -17.35 18.29
CA ALA A 209 14.29 -16.88 19.34
C ALA A 209 14.34 -15.35 19.38
N GLN A 210 13.21 -14.69 19.16
CA GLN A 210 13.00 -13.27 19.45
C GLN A 210 12.50 -13.17 20.90
N ILE A 211 13.21 -12.39 21.70
CA ILE A 211 12.87 -12.06 23.08
C ILE A 211 12.66 -10.55 23.12
N ASP A 212 11.44 -10.13 23.44
CA ASP A 212 11.13 -8.70 23.58
C ASP A 212 11.64 -8.15 24.93
N ASP A 213 11.39 -6.86 25.18
CA ASP A 213 11.94 -6.07 26.28
C ASP A 213 11.66 -6.71 27.67
N ILE A 214 12.66 -7.39 28.23
CA ILE A 214 12.61 -8.04 29.55
C ILE A 214 13.75 -7.57 30.48
N PRO A 215 13.59 -7.64 31.81
CA PRO A 215 14.67 -7.37 32.76
C PRO A 215 15.88 -8.30 32.58
N GLU A 216 17.07 -7.81 32.90
CA GLU A 216 18.32 -8.56 32.76
C GLU A 216 18.33 -9.89 33.55
N GLU A 217 17.74 -9.90 34.75
CA GLU A 217 17.59 -11.11 35.56
C GLU A 217 16.74 -12.18 34.85
N GLU A 218 15.64 -11.76 34.21
CA GLU A 218 14.77 -12.67 33.46
C GLU A 218 15.45 -13.15 32.17
N PHE A 219 16.19 -12.27 31.50
CA PHE A 219 16.99 -12.62 30.32
C PHE A 219 18.05 -13.68 30.65
N ASN A 220 18.81 -13.48 31.72
CA ASN A 220 19.83 -14.44 32.15
C ASN A 220 19.22 -15.78 32.54
N ALA A 221 18.02 -15.78 33.13
CA ALA A 221 17.30 -17.01 33.46
C ALA A 221 16.84 -17.81 32.23
N LEU A 222 16.80 -17.21 31.02
CA LEU A 222 16.41 -17.93 29.80
C LEU A 222 17.42 -19.01 29.40
N PHE A 223 18.72 -18.82 29.69
CA PHE A 223 19.77 -19.77 29.34
C PHE A 223 19.72 -21.06 30.16
N GLU A 224 19.02 -21.04 31.30
CA GLU A 224 18.81 -22.21 32.15
C GLU A 224 17.52 -22.97 31.82
N ARG A 225 16.66 -22.42 30.94
CA ARG A 225 15.39 -23.04 30.55
C ARG A 225 15.61 -24.10 29.47
N THR A 226 14.82 -25.17 29.56
CA THR A 226 14.75 -26.23 28.55
C THR A 226 13.47 -26.20 27.70
N GLU A 227 12.50 -25.36 28.10
CA GLU A 227 11.22 -25.21 27.41
C GLU A 227 10.87 -23.72 27.23
N PHE A 228 10.43 -23.37 26.02
CA PHE A 228 10.10 -22.01 25.62
C PHE A 228 8.70 -22.00 25.02
N LYS A 229 7.75 -21.35 25.72
CA LYS A 229 6.43 -21.08 25.17
C LYS A 229 6.50 -19.86 24.27
N GLY A 230 5.75 -19.85 23.17
CA GLY A 230 5.78 -18.72 22.26
C GLY A 230 5.01 -18.94 20.96
N VAL A 231 5.25 -18.04 20.01
CA VAL A 231 4.59 -18.03 18.70
C VAL A 231 5.63 -18.16 17.59
N LEU A 232 5.44 -19.14 16.72
CA LEU A 232 6.22 -19.28 15.49
C LEU A 232 5.79 -18.22 14.47
N ARG A 233 6.66 -17.25 14.22
CA ARG A 233 6.46 -16.15 13.25
C ARG A 233 6.87 -16.60 11.85
N ASN A 234 5.97 -17.30 11.16
CA ASN A 234 6.19 -17.88 9.84
C ASN A 234 5.07 -17.60 8.82
N VAL A 235 4.32 -16.50 8.99
CA VAL A 235 3.23 -16.15 8.07
C VAL A 235 3.67 -15.04 7.11
N LEU A 236 3.57 -15.31 5.81
CA LEU A 236 3.90 -14.37 4.72
C LEU A 236 5.34 -13.86 4.77
N TRP A 237 5.56 -12.61 5.18
CA TRP A 237 6.88 -11.96 5.25
C TRP A 237 7.49 -11.98 6.65
N GLU A 238 6.87 -12.66 7.60
CA GLU A 238 7.47 -12.88 8.91
C GLU A 238 8.67 -13.82 8.83
N GLY A 239 9.60 -13.65 9.77
CA GLY A 239 10.85 -14.39 9.85
C GLY A 239 12.01 -13.44 10.12
N PRO A 240 13.19 -14.00 10.40
CA PRO A 240 14.36 -13.20 10.70
C PRO A 240 14.78 -12.40 9.47
N SER A 241 15.07 -11.12 9.66
CA SER A 241 15.54 -10.24 8.59
C SER A 241 16.88 -10.74 8.04
N SER A 242 17.18 -10.43 6.77
CA SER A 242 18.49 -10.74 6.19
C SER A 242 19.64 -10.10 6.99
N SER A 243 19.46 -8.87 7.50
CA SER A 243 20.47 -8.21 8.33
C SER A 243 20.74 -8.93 9.65
N THR A 244 19.70 -9.51 10.27
CA THR A 244 19.84 -10.32 11.48
C THR A 244 20.67 -11.56 11.18
N LYS A 245 20.35 -12.29 10.12
CA LYS A 245 21.11 -13.50 9.71
C LYS A 245 22.56 -13.17 9.35
N ASP A 246 22.76 -12.13 8.55
CA ASP A 246 24.08 -11.61 8.18
C ASP A 246 24.95 -11.28 9.41
N PHE A 247 24.37 -10.72 10.46
CA PHE A 247 25.08 -10.42 11.71
C PHE A 247 25.63 -11.69 12.36
N PHE A 248 24.79 -12.71 12.50
CA PHE A 248 25.19 -14.00 13.08
C PHE A 248 26.26 -14.71 12.25
N GLU A 249 26.14 -14.70 10.93
CA GLU A 249 27.13 -15.29 10.03
C GLU A 249 28.50 -14.59 10.14
N LYS A 250 28.50 -13.25 10.23
CA LYS A 250 29.73 -12.45 10.23
C LYS A 250 30.41 -12.39 11.60
N GLU A 251 29.64 -12.17 12.66
CA GLU A 251 30.19 -11.94 14.00
C GLU A 251 30.44 -13.24 14.76
N TYR A 252 29.60 -14.27 14.54
CA TYR A 252 29.67 -15.53 15.28
C TYR A 252 30.03 -16.74 14.42
N GLY A 253 30.22 -16.56 13.11
CA GLY A 253 30.52 -17.67 12.20
C GLY A 253 29.40 -18.71 12.12
N ALA A 254 28.17 -18.29 12.44
CA ALA A 254 27.00 -19.16 12.44
C ALA A 254 26.69 -19.65 11.02
N SER A 255 26.26 -20.91 10.89
CA SER A 255 25.65 -21.42 9.68
C SER A 255 24.14 -21.49 9.88
N PHE A 256 23.37 -21.10 8.87
CA PHE A 256 21.91 -21.20 8.87
C PHE A 256 21.45 -22.21 7.85
N THR A 257 20.30 -22.81 8.11
CA THR A 257 19.56 -23.55 7.07
C THR A 257 18.92 -22.60 6.06
N GLU A 258 18.50 -23.13 4.91
CA GLU A 258 17.84 -22.33 3.86
C GLU A 258 16.59 -21.61 4.40
N GLU A 259 15.84 -22.28 5.27
CA GLU A 259 14.69 -21.71 5.96
C GLU A 259 14.99 -21.59 7.46
N VAL A 260 15.17 -20.35 7.91
CA VAL A 260 15.30 -20.02 9.33
C VAL A 260 13.98 -19.47 9.82
N TYR A 261 13.45 -20.06 10.89
CA TYR A 261 12.21 -19.60 11.49
C TYR A 261 12.48 -18.66 12.65
N GLN A 262 11.61 -17.68 12.83
CA GLN A 262 11.61 -16.82 13.99
C GLN A 262 10.59 -17.33 15.00
N PHE A 263 10.99 -17.47 16.26
CA PHE A 263 10.12 -17.88 17.36
C PHE A 263 10.07 -16.78 18.40
N GLU A 264 8.90 -16.18 18.61
CA GLU A 264 8.71 -15.14 19.62
C GLU A 264 8.44 -15.79 20.98
N VAL A 265 9.43 -15.71 21.87
CA VAL A 265 9.35 -16.26 23.23
C VAL A 265 8.34 -15.43 24.04
N ASP A 266 7.43 -16.14 24.71
CA ASP A 266 6.32 -15.59 25.47
C ASP A 266 5.39 -14.65 24.66
N GLY A 267 5.40 -14.78 23.32
CA GLY A 267 4.52 -14.04 22.42
C GLY A 267 3.04 -14.34 22.65
N ASP A 268 2.19 -13.32 22.52
CA ASP A 268 0.73 -13.42 22.68
C ASP A 268 0.00 -13.20 21.35
N ALA A 269 -0.33 -14.30 20.67
CA ALA A 269 -1.08 -14.27 19.43
C ALA A 269 -2.46 -13.57 19.56
N SER A 270 -3.06 -13.55 20.75
CA SER A 270 -4.35 -12.87 20.96
C SER A 270 -4.21 -11.35 20.89
N LEU A 271 -3.08 -10.82 21.34
CA LEU A 271 -2.77 -9.40 21.23
C LEU A 271 -2.62 -8.97 19.76
N ASP A 272 -2.06 -9.83 18.91
CA ASP A 272 -1.96 -9.56 17.48
C ASP A 272 -3.33 -9.34 16.83
N LEU A 273 -4.32 -10.16 17.18
CA LEU A 273 -5.68 -9.97 16.67
C LEU A 273 -6.25 -8.63 17.10
N ILE A 274 -6.07 -8.27 18.37
CA ILE A 274 -6.58 -7.01 18.94
C ILE A 274 -5.93 -5.82 18.23
N ILE A 275 -4.62 -5.85 18.02
CA ILE A 275 -3.89 -4.79 17.32
C ILE A 275 -4.36 -4.70 15.86
N ALA A 276 -4.48 -5.82 15.15
CA ALA A 276 -4.94 -5.84 13.76
C ALA A 276 -6.36 -5.26 13.63
N LEU A 277 -7.28 -5.68 14.49
CA LEU A 277 -8.65 -5.16 14.53
C LEU A 277 -8.69 -3.67 14.89
N ALA A 278 -7.86 -3.21 15.82
CA ALA A 278 -7.78 -1.80 16.20
C ALA A 278 -7.26 -0.93 15.04
N ILE A 279 -6.18 -1.35 14.38
CA ILE A 279 -5.61 -0.64 13.22
C ILE A 279 -6.63 -0.57 12.09
N LEU A 280 -7.24 -1.71 11.73
CA LEU A 280 -8.22 -1.78 10.65
C LEU A 280 -9.48 -0.97 10.99
N GLY A 281 -9.97 -1.06 12.22
CA GLY A 281 -11.13 -0.32 12.70
C GLY A 281 -10.93 1.20 12.64
N ILE A 282 -9.79 1.70 13.15
CA ILE A 282 -9.45 3.13 13.09
C ILE A 282 -9.31 3.59 11.64
N ALA A 283 -8.60 2.82 10.80
CA ALA A 283 -8.42 3.15 9.39
C ALA A 283 -9.77 3.23 8.66
N LEU A 284 -10.67 2.27 8.87
CA LEU A 284 -12.01 2.28 8.29
C LEU A 284 -12.83 3.48 8.76
N LEU A 285 -12.81 3.83 10.04
CA LEU A 285 -13.51 5.01 10.56
C LEU A 285 -13.03 6.30 9.91
N ILE A 286 -11.71 6.46 9.74
CA ILE A 286 -11.13 7.63 9.06
C ILE A 286 -11.55 7.66 7.59
N LEU A 287 -11.42 6.54 6.88
CA LEU A 287 -11.77 6.45 5.46
C LEU A 287 -13.27 6.70 5.23
N LEU A 288 -14.15 6.15 6.07
CA LEU A 288 -15.59 6.41 6.03
C LEU A 288 -15.90 7.88 6.33
N GLY A 289 -15.24 8.48 7.32
CA GLY A 289 -15.38 9.90 7.63
C GLY A 289 -14.99 10.81 6.47
N ILE A 290 -13.84 10.54 5.82
CA ILE A 290 -13.39 11.26 4.61
C ILE A 290 -14.40 11.07 3.48
N THR A 291 -14.82 9.83 3.24
CA THR A 291 -15.78 9.50 2.18
C THR A 291 -17.09 10.25 2.37
N PHE A 292 -17.64 10.23 3.59
CA PHE A 292 -18.88 10.93 3.93
C PHE A 292 -18.74 12.45 3.81
N PHE A 293 -17.64 13.02 4.32
CA PHE A 293 -17.37 14.46 4.21
C PHE A 293 -17.26 14.91 2.76
N MET A 294 -16.52 14.17 1.93
CA MET A 294 -16.36 14.46 0.51
C MET A 294 -17.67 14.26 -0.25
N TYR A 295 -18.45 13.23 0.08
CA TYR A 295 -19.77 12.99 -0.51
C TYR A 295 -20.68 14.19 -0.29
N LYS A 296 -20.79 14.67 0.96
CA LYS A 296 -21.63 15.84 1.34
C LYS A 296 -21.18 17.16 0.69
N ARG A 297 -19.89 17.29 0.36
CA ARG A 297 -19.36 18.49 -0.32
C ARG A 297 -19.55 18.44 -1.84
N SER A 298 -19.63 17.23 -2.40
CA SER A 298 -19.69 16.98 -3.84
C SER A 298 -21.12 16.81 -4.37
N PHE A 299 -22.10 16.53 -3.50
CA PHE A 299 -23.51 16.27 -3.79
C PHE A 299 -24.40 16.91 -2.72
#